data_AF-A0A7J6IFD1-F1
#
_entry.id   AF-A0A7J6IFD1-F1
#
_cell.length_a   1.000
_cell.length_b   1.000
_cell.length_c   1.000
_cell.angle_alpha   90.00
_cell.angle_beta   90.00
_cell.angle_gamma   90.00
#
_symmetry.space_group_name_H-M   'P 1'
#
loop_
_entity.id
_entity.type
_entity.pdbx_description
1 polymer ?
#
loop_
_entity_poly.entity_id
_entity_poly.type
_entity_poly.pdbx_seq_one_letter_code
_entity_poly.pdbx_strand_id
1 'polypeptide(L)'
;MCWGLVVADEVHEYRSLDSGQAKSLLGIISRQSKKPWVLSLSSTPVLDSISNLAFPFALMMGLPSLQQAENFRRDLKRLDTQLTSGSEGNAEITRTLRGFIFRSSASSFLGNPLMEKPEGKYRNVPCPIDQQYHPNLRAMTLRAKSEAIRRAEERTRSNRNVSEETIANSFFSQPSTRDLALALQFPAYPAAMNAASEQGYAIQTTVESFKDKLAKVKTAEPRRYGCSLPPQMKWCLDRILKQCSRLRELDKAAMAVYSDTEAYPVSDQRSSGFSGPKNMLILTELPFGATALKYYVEECMDPTKFQSTMINADMSKEERQAAIDWLGRYRESDGTFNTYTKILVSTYELCSTGLDGLKVANWEVQYAAIRNHNKLKQAAARIDRLGQQITPHVLRFQSTNHPLDALVVGDLDENNKKYGSKGFLSQITNWEY
;
A
#
# COMPACT_ATOMS: atom_id res chain seq x y z
N MET A 1 -28.34 23.48 -14.48
CA MET A 1 -28.41 22.30 -13.59
C MET A 1 -27.95 22.77 -12.22
N CYS A 2 -28.74 22.54 -11.17
CA CYS A 2 -28.45 23.01 -9.81
C CYS A 2 -28.18 21.81 -8.90
N TRP A 3 -27.00 21.72 -8.31
CA TRP A 3 -26.65 20.71 -7.32
C TRP A 3 -27.06 21.21 -5.93
N GLY A 4 -27.78 20.39 -5.18
CA GLY A 4 -28.16 20.70 -3.79
C GLY A 4 -27.12 20.25 -2.77
N LEU A 5 -26.48 19.09 -3.02
CA LEU A 5 -25.48 18.47 -2.16
C LEU A 5 -24.38 17.84 -3.03
N VAL A 6 -23.13 17.98 -2.59
CA VAL A 6 -21.95 17.31 -3.15
C VAL A 6 -21.28 16.53 -2.02
N VAL A 7 -21.13 15.22 -2.22
CA VAL A 7 -20.33 14.38 -1.33
C VAL A 7 -19.09 13.94 -2.09
N ALA A 8 -17.94 14.44 -1.66
CA ALA A 8 -16.63 14.12 -2.23
C ALA A 8 -15.95 13.10 -1.31
N ASP A 9 -15.81 11.86 -1.76
CA ASP A 9 -15.14 10.79 -1.03
C ASP A 9 -13.65 10.71 -1.39
N GLU A 10 -12.85 10.22 -0.45
CA GLU A 10 -11.39 10.10 -0.52
C GLU A 10 -10.71 11.34 -1.11
N VAL A 11 -11.09 12.54 -0.59
CA VAL A 11 -10.58 13.84 -1.07
C VAL A 11 -9.05 13.96 -0.95
N HIS A 12 -8.43 13.03 -0.23
CA HIS A 12 -6.99 12.92 -0.16
C HIS A 12 -6.31 12.67 -1.52
N GLU A 13 -6.98 11.99 -2.46
CA GLU A 13 -6.42 11.65 -3.78
C GLU A 13 -6.27 12.87 -4.70
N TYR A 14 -7.03 13.94 -4.45
CA TYR A 14 -7.06 15.16 -5.26
C TYR A 14 -6.88 16.42 -4.41
N ARG A 15 -6.13 16.31 -3.30
CA ARG A 15 -5.70 17.40 -2.39
C ARG A 15 -5.04 18.57 -3.11
N SER A 16 -4.35 18.28 -4.22
CA SER A 16 -3.67 19.30 -4.99
C SER A 16 -4.67 20.13 -5.80
N LEU A 17 -4.67 21.45 -5.53
CA LEU A 17 -5.31 22.46 -6.36
C LEU A 17 -4.85 22.41 -7.83
N ASP A 18 -3.68 21.81 -8.09
CA ASP A 18 -3.12 21.70 -9.42
C ASP A 18 -3.75 20.56 -10.24
N SER A 19 -4.46 19.63 -9.58
CA SER A 19 -5.10 18.49 -10.24
C SER A 19 -6.25 18.92 -11.17
N GLY A 20 -6.37 18.23 -12.31
CA GLY A 20 -7.45 18.50 -13.27
C GLY A 20 -8.84 18.27 -12.67
N GLN A 21 -8.96 17.29 -11.76
CA GLN A 21 -10.20 17.02 -11.02
C GLN A 21 -10.54 18.17 -10.05
N ALA A 22 -9.58 18.70 -9.30
CA ALA A 22 -9.81 19.84 -8.40
C ALA A 22 -10.31 21.07 -9.17
N LYS A 23 -9.65 21.40 -10.28
CA LYS A 23 -10.04 22.53 -11.15
C LYS A 23 -11.45 22.33 -11.73
N SER A 24 -11.77 21.10 -12.14
CA SER A 24 -13.09 20.77 -12.68
C SER A 24 -14.19 20.89 -11.62
N LEU A 25 -13.97 20.36 -10.41
CA LEU A 25 -14.97 20.40 -9.34
C LEU A 25 -15.25 21.84 -8.87
N LEU A 26 -14.21 22.64 -8.67
CA LEU A 26 -14.35 24.08 -8.34
C LEU A 26 -15.08 24.83 -9.46
N GLY A 27 -14.76 24.51 -10.73
CA GLY A 27 -15.43 25.09 -11.89
C GLY A 27 -16.92 24.71 -11.99
N ILE A 28 -17.30 23.50 -11.61
CA ILE A 28 -18.71 23.06 -11.60
C ILE A 28 -19.48 23.77 -10.48
N ILE A 29 -18.90 23.86 -9.28
CA ILE A 29 -19.52 24.49 -8.11
C ILE A 29 -19.67 26.00 -8.31
N SER A 30 -18.67 26.66 -8.89
CA SER A 30 -18.70 28.12 -9.13
C SER A 30 -19.75 28.55 -10.15
N ARG A 31 -20.13 27.66 -11.07
CA ARG A 31 -21.17 27.89 -12.07
C ARG A 31 -22.59 27.65 -11.54
N GLN A 32 -22.74 27.16 -10.30
CA GLN A 32 -24.06 26.92 -9.71
C GLN A 32 -24.70 28.26 -9.29
N SER A 33 -25.96 28.48 -9.68
CA SER A 33 -26.72 29.67 -9.26
C SER A 33 -27.04 29.67 -7.76
N LYS A 34 -27.06 28.50 -7.13
CA LYS A 34 -27.12 28.32 -5.67
C LYS A 34 -25.96 27.42 -5.25
N LYS A 35 -25.21 27.84 -4.22
CA LYS A 35 -24.08 27.04 -3.73
C LYS A 35 -24.60 25.73 -3.13
N PRO A 36 -24.09 24.56 -3.57
CA PRO A 36 -24.43 23.29 -2.96
C PRO A 36 -23.86 23.20 -1.54
N TRP A 37 -24.47 22.38 -0.71
CA TRP A 37 -23.79 21.88 0.48
C TRP A 37 -22.66 20.95 0.05
N VAL A 38 -21.48 21.07 0.64
CA VAL A 38 -20.33 20.22 0.29
C VAL A 38 -19.85 19.48 1.53
N LEU A 39 -19.79 18.16 1.41
CA LEU A 39 -19.21 17.26 2.40
C LEU A 39 -17.97 16.60 1.80
N SER A 40 -16.83 16.77 2.46
CA SER A 40 -15.57 16.15 2.07
C SER A 40 -15.20 15.04 3.06
N LEU A 41 -15.02 13.83 2.56
CA LEU A 41 -14.71 12.64 3.34
C LEU A 41 -13.28 12.18 3.04
N SER A 42 -12.51 11.87 4.08
CA SER A 42 -11.15 11.36 3.94
C SER A 42 -10.86 10.39 5.08
N SER A 43 -10.36 9.21 4.74
CA SER A 43 -9.92 8.20 5.72
C SER A 43 -8.53 8.51 6.31
N THR A 44 -7.77 9.40 5.67
CA THR A 44 -6.43 9.79 6.11
C THR A 44 -6.46 11.08 6.92
N PRO A 45 -5.78 11.13 8.09
CA PRO A 45 -5.59 12.38 8.82
C PRO A 45 -4.69 13.33 8.03
N VAL A 46 -4.62 14.59 8.46
CA VAL A 46 -3.64 15.57 7.96
C VAL A 46 -2.26 15.05 8.37
N LEU A 47 -1.45 14.61 7.40
CA LEU A 47 -0.19 13.92 7.68
C LEU A 47 0.96 14.90 7.91
N ASP A 48 1.12 15.87 7.01
CA ASP A 48 2.37 16.67 6.98
C ASP A 48 2.13 18.18 7.17
N SER A 49 0.96 18.70 6.75
CA SER A 49 0.67 20.13 6.72
C SER A 49 -0.81 20.36 6.48
N ILE A 50 -1.39 21.36 7.16
CA ILE A 50 -2.78 21.78 6.98
C ILE A 50 -2.97 22.39 5.60
N SER A 51 -1.95 23.04 5.01
CA SER A 51 -2.03 23.57 3.64
C SER A 51 -2.32 22.52 2.57
N ASN A 52 -2.02 21.24 2.83
CA ASN A 52 -2.40 20.13 1.95
C ASN A 52 -3.91 19.88 1.91
N LEU A 53 -4.68 20.47 2.84
CA LEU A 53 -6.13 20.46 2.82
C LEU A 53 -6.75 21.69 2.12
N ALA A 54 -5.96 22.56 1.51
CA ALA A 54 -6.48 23.80 0.90
C ALA A 54 -7.62 23.55 -0.10
N PHE A 55 -7.55 22.47 -0.88
CA PHE A 55 -8.62 22.09 -1.79
C PHE A 55 -9.93 21.67 -1.07
N PRO A 56 -9.94 20.67 -0.16
CA PRO A 56 -11.15 20.33 0.59
C PRO A 56 -11.72 21.52 1.37
N PHE A 57 -10.87 22.39 1.94
CA PHE A 57 -11.35 23.61 2.59
C PHE A 57 -11.96 24.61 1.62
N ALA A 58 -11.33 24.82 0.47
CA ALA A 58 -11.88 25.70 -0.57
C ALA A 58 -13.25 25.21 -1.04
N LEU A 59 -13.43 23.90 -1.16
CA LEU A 59 -14.72 23.28 -1.46
C LEU A 59 -15.76 23.52 -0.36
N MET A 60 -15.44 23.21 0.89
CA MET A 60 -16.37 23.37 2.03
C MET A 60 -16.76 24.84 2.29
N MET A 61 -15.81 25.77 2.11
CA MET A 61 -16.05 27.20 2.25
C MET A 61 -16.73 27.82 1.01
N GLY A 62 -16.93 27.02 -0.05
CA GLY A 62 -17.52 27.46 -1.30
C GLY A 62 -16.73 28.61 -1.93
N LEU A 63 -15.39 28.54 -1.88
CA LEU A 63 -14.50 29.49 -2.55
C LEU A 63 -14.67 29.33 -4.08
N PRO A 64 -15.20 30.35 -4.78
CA PRO A 64 -15.68 30.18 -6.15
C PRO A 64 -14.59 30.14 -7.22
N SER A 65 -13.31 30.30 -6.86
CA SER A 65 -12.22 30.32 -7.84
C SER A 65 -10.95 29.63 -7.34
N LEU A 66 -10.18 29.09 -8.30
CA LEU A 66 -8.85 28.55 -8.04
C LEU A 66 -7.94 29.57 -7.38
N GLN A 67 -8.03 30.85 -7.79
CA GLN A 67 -7.22 31.93 -7.23
C GLN A 67 -7.52 32.17 -5.74
N GLN A 68 -8.80 32.11 -5.33
CA GLN A 68 -9.16 32.20 -3.91
C GLN A 68 -8.72 30.97 -3.13
N ALA A 69 -8.82 29.78 -3.73
CA ALA A 69 -8.30 28.55 -3.13
C ALA A 69 -6.78 28.60 -2.93
N GLU A 70 -6.04 29.20 -3.87
CA GLU A 70 -4.59 29.40 -3.75
C GLU A 70 -4.20 30.47 -2.73
N ASN A 71 -4.96 31.57 -2.65
CA ASN A 71 -4.80 32.55 -1.58
C ASN A 71 -4.97 31.87 -0.22
N PHE A 72 -6.03 31.08 -0.06
CA PHE A 72 -6.29 30.32 1.15
C PHE A 72 -5.19 29.29 1.45
N ARG A 73 -4.64 28.61 0.42
CA ARG A 73 -3.47 27.73 0.58
C ARG A 73 -2.26 28.48 1.14
N ARG A 74 -2.03 29.74 0.72
CA ARG A 74 -0.93 30.57 1.25
C ARG A 74 -1.15 30.92 2.72
N ASP A 75 -2.39 31.22 3.11
CA ASP A 75 -2.74 31.48 4.51
C ASP A 75 -2.52 30.24 5.37
N LEU A 76 -2.94 29.06 4.90
CA LEU A 76 -2.68 27.79 5.58
C LEU A 76 -1.18 27.47 5.70
N LYS A 77 -0.36 27.77 4.68
CA LYS A 77 1.10 27.58 4.75
C LYS A 77 1.75 28.46 5.83
N ARG A 78 1.22 29.66 6.04
CA ARG A 78 1.67 30.55 7.11
C ARG A 78 1.36 29.93 8.48
N LEU A 79 0.17 29.35 8.65
CA LEU A 79 -0.22 28.62 9.85
C LEU A 79 0.64 27.37 10.08
N ASP A 80 0.98 26.62 9.03
CA ASP A 80 1.89 25.46 9.15
C ASP A 80 3.26 25.86 9.71
N THR A 81 3.77 27.02 9.29
CA THR A 81 5.06 27.57 9.76
C THR A 81 4.99 27.99 11.24
N GLN A 82 3.84 28.52 11.67
CA GLN A 82 3.59 28.88 13.08
C GLN A 82 3.46 27.65 13.98
N LEU A 83 2.84 26.58 13.48
CA LEU A 83 2.73 25.29 14.17
C LEU A 83 4.09 24.62 14.37
N THR A 84 4.92 24.62 13.34
CA THR A 84 6.27 24.02 13.42
C THR A 84 7.26 24.83 14.28
N SER A 85 7.01 26.13 14.49
CA SER A 85 7.85 27.01 15.32
C SER A 85 7.43 27.07 16.79
N GLY A 86 6.38 26.34 17.20
CA GLY A 86 5.93 26.29 18.60
C GLY A 86 5.30 27.59 19.13
N SER A 87 5.00 28.54 18.25
CA SER A 87 4.34 29.80 18.62
C SER A 87 2.86 29.58 18.96
N GLU A 88 2.35 30.29 19.97
CA GLU A 88 0.94 30.24 20.42
C GLU A 88 -0.03 30.72 19.32
N GLY A 89 -0.36 29.84 18.37
CA GLY A 89 -1.34 30.06 17.28
C GLY A 89 -2.66 29.30 17.45
N ASN A 90 -2.91 28.71 18.63
CA ASN A 90 -3.99 27.72 18.82
C ASN A 90 -5.40 28.27 18.51
N ALA A 91 -5.68 29.55 18.76
CA ALA A 91 -7.01 30.12 18.54
C ALA A 91 -7.37 30.30 17.06
N GLU A 92 -6.41 30.77 16.24
CA GLU A 92 -6.61 30.97 14.80
C GLU A 92 -6.72 29.63 14.07
N ILE A 93 -5.93 28.64 14.51
CA ILE A 93 -5.97 27.26 14.02
C ILE A 93 -7.30 26.60 14.39
N THR A 94 -7.73 26.69 15.66
CA THR A 94 -9.03 26.15 16.10
C THR A 94 -10.20 26.78 15.35
N ARG A 95 -10.13 28.09 15.07
CA ARG A 95 -11.13 28.80 14.27
C ARG A 95 -11.12 28.32 12.81
N THR A 96 -9.96 28.09 12.22
CA THR A 96 -9.81 27.64 10.83
C THR A 96 -10.22 26.17 10.65
N LEU A 97 -9.98 25.32 11.65
CA LEU A 97 -10.37 23.90 11.65
C LEU A 97 -11.81 23.66 12.15
N ARG A 98 -12.54 24.71 12.52
CA ARG A 98 -13.91 24.61 13.04
C ARG A 98 -14.84 24.03 11.98
N GLY A 99 -15.45 22.89 12.27
CA GLY A 99 -16.29 22.14 11.33
C GLY A 99 -15.65 20.85 10.81
N PHE A 100 -14.38 20.59 11.11
CA PHE A 100 -13.78 19.27 10.89
C PHE A 100 -14.29 18.28 11.95
N ILE A 101 -14.79 17.14 11.49
CA ILE A 101 -15.20 16.05 12.36
C ILE A 101 -14.17 14.94 12.20
N PHE A 102 -13.33 14.76 13.22
CA PHE A 102 -12.52 13.57 13.36
C PHE A 102 -13.18 12.62 14.34
N ARG A 103 -13.37 11.37 13.94
CA ARG A 103 -13.77 10.29 14.85
C ARG A 103 -12.74 9.18 14.72
N SER A 104 -12.15 8.79 15.84
CA SER A 104 -11.26 7.64 15.90
C SER A 104 -12.05 6.34 16.07
N SER A 105 -11.39 5.20 15.85
CA SER A 105 -11.95 3.88 16.15
C SER A 105 -12.31 3.67 17.63
N ALA A 106 -11.78 4.50 18.54
CA ALA A 106 -12.12 4.49 19.96
C ALA A 106 -13.38 5.32 20.30
N SER A 107 -14.08 5.86 19.29
CA SER A 107 -15.27 6.68 19.52
C SER A 107 -16.42 5.85 20.09
N SER A 108 -17.02 6.36 21.16
CA SER A 108 -18.24 5.81 21.75
C SER A 108 -19.47 6.68 21.40
N PHE A 109 -20.65 6.08 21.50
CA PHE A 109 -21.93 6.76 21.50
C PHE A 109 -22.68 6.40 22.77
N LEU A 110 -23.00 7.42 23.58
CA LEU A 110 -23.62 7.25 24.90
C LEU A 110 -22.81 6.31 25.83
N GLY A 111 -21.48 6.39 25.78
CA GLY A 111 -20.59 5.55 26.59
C GLY A 111 -20.39 4.12 26.05
N ASN A 112 -21.14 3.70 25.03
CA ASN A 112 -20.96 2.39 24.39
C ASN A 112 -20.06 2.52 23.16
N PRO A 113 -19.08 1.63 22.96
CA PRO A 113 -18.34 1.56 21.70
C PRO A 113 -19.32 1.46 20.52
N LEU A 114 -19.14 2.32 19.51
CA LEU A 114 -20.04 2.34 18.35
C LEU A 114 -20.03 1.02 17.57
N MET A 115 -18.87 0.34 17.55
CA MET A 115 -18.69 -1.07 17.17
C MET A 115 -17.44 -1.61 17.87
N GLU A 116 -17.49 -2.85 18.36
CA GLU A 116 -16.33 -3.54 18.91
C GLU A 116 -15.49 -4.14 17.78
N LYS A 117 -14.17 -4.02 17.90
CA LYS A 117 -13.21 -4.81 17.13
C LYS A 117 -12.14 -5.34 18.08
N PRO A 118 -11.65 -6.57 17.89
CA PRO A 118 -10.47 -7.05 18.62
C PRO A 118 -9.26 -6.14 18.36
N GLU A 119 -8.37 -6.05 19.34
CA GLU A 119 -7.09 -5.34 19.17
C GLU A 119 -6.18 -6.10 18.20
N GLY A 120 -5.72 -5.43 17.14
CA GLY A 120 -4.81 -6.01 16.17
C GLY A 120 -3.42 -6.26 16.71
N LYS A 121 -2.83 -7.42 16.37
CA LYS A 121 -1.46 -7.79 16.72
C LYS A 121 -0.51 -7.44 15.60
N TYR A 122 0.41 -6.52 15.86
CA TYR A 122 1.42 -6.07 14.89
C TYR A 122 2.80 -6.62 15.25
N ARG A 123 3.50 -7.19 14.26
CA ARG A 123 4.86 -7.71 14.45
C ARG A 123 5.76 -7.35 13.29
N ASN A 124 6.91 -6.75 13.59
CA ASN A 124 8.01 -6.63 12.63
C ASN A 124 8.79 -7.96 12.61
N VAL A 125 8.97 -8.53 11.42
CA VAL A 125 9.67 -9.81 11.20
C VAL A 125 10.98 -9.51 10.45
N PRO A 126 12.14 -9.77 11.08
CA PRO A 126 13.43 -9.56 10.43
C PRO A 126 13.68 -10.60 9.35
N CYS A 127 13.92 -10.14 8.13
CA CYS A 127 14.21 -10.94 6.95
C CYS A 127 15.56 -10.53 6.36
N PRO A 128 16.69 -10.81 7.03
CA PRO A 128 18.00 -10.40 6.54
C PRO A 128 18.29 -10.97 5.15
N ILE A 129 19.00 -10.21 4.34
CA ILE A 129 19.47 -10.68 3.04
C ILE A 129 20.56 -11.74 3.26
N ASP A 130 20.34 -12.95 2.74
CA ASP A 130 21.29 -14.06 2.85
C ASP A 130 22.62 -13.72 2.15
N GLN A 131 23.75 -14.11 2.76
CA GLN A 131 25.11 -13.75 2.30
C GLN A 131 25.37 -14.05 0.82
N GLN A 132 24.84 -15.16 0.31
CA GLN A 132 25.01 -15.57 -1.08
C GLN A 132 24.50 -14.54 -2.10
N TYR A 133 23.59 -13.64 -1.70
CA TYR A 133 23.02 -12.63 -2.58
C TYR A 133 23.71 -11.27 -2.49
N HIS A 134 24.58 -11.06 -1.49
CA HIS A 134 25.23 -9.76 -1.23
C HIS A 134 26.00 -9.21 -2.44
N PRO A 135 26.80 -10.00 -3.19
CA PRO A 135 27.60 -9.45 -4.30
C PRO A 135 26.73 -8.81 -5.40
N ASN A 136 25.68 -9.51 -5.84
CA ASN A 136 24.82 -9.00 -6.91
C ASN A 136 23.94 -7.84 -6.45
N LEU A 137 23.46 -7.89 -5.19
CA LEU A 137 22.69 -6.80 -4.60
C LEU A 137 23.53 -5.54 -4.38
N ARG A 138 24.81 -5.68 -4.01
CA ARG A 138 25.73 -4.55 -3.84
C ARG A 138 25.85 -3.75 -5.13
N ALA A 139 26.04 -4.42 -6.27
CA ALA A 139 26.15 -3.75 -7.56
C ALA A 139 24.89 -2.94 -7.92
N MET A 140 23.70 -3.52 -7.73
CA MET A 140 22.43 -2.81 -7.95
C MET A 140 22.23 -1.64 -6.99
N THR A 141 22.62 -1.81 -5.73
CA THR A 141 22.51 -0.75 -4.73
C THR A 141 23.42 0.42 -5.06
N LEU A 142 24.67 0.16 -5.47
CA LEU A 142 25.60 1.20 -5.93
C LEU A 142 25.06 1.93 -7.17
N ARG A 143 24.42 1.22 -8.10
CA ARG A 143 23.79 1.84 -9.28
C ARG A 143 22.62 2.74 -8.90
N ALA A 144 21.73 2.26 -8.03
CA ALA A 144 20.60 3.04 -7.53
C ALA A 144 21.09 4.27 -6.75
N LYS A 145 22.14 4.11 -5.94
CA LYS A 145 22.82 5.20 -5.22
C LYS A 145 23.34 6.28 -6.18
N SER A 146 24.15 5.90 -7.18
CA SER A 146 24.73 6.86 -8.11
C SER A 146 23.66 7.65 -8.87
N GLU A 147 22.58 6.99 -9.29
CA GLU A 147 21.45 7.66 -9.94
C GLU A 147 20.70 8.58 -8.97
N ALA A 148 20.51 8.17 -7.71
CA ALA A 148 19.90 9.01 -6.67
C ALA A 148 20.67 10.33 -6.50
N ILE A 149 22.00 10.24 -6.37
CA ILE A 149 22.89 11.39 -6.17
C ILE A 149 22.83 12.31 -7.38
N ARG A 150 23.02 11.77 -8.58
CA ARG A 150 22.98 12.52 -9.84
C ARG A 150 21.68 13.31 -9.98
N ARG A 151 20.54 12.70 -9.67
CA ARG A 151 19.21 13.33 -9.72
C ARG A 151 18.99 14.37 -8.65
N ALA A 152 19.45 14.09 -7.42
CA ALA A 152 19.42 15.07 -6.36
C ALA A 152 20.16 16.33 -6.80
N GLU A 153 21.40 16.19 -7.29
CA GLU A 153 22.23 17.29 -7.79
C GLU A 153 21.60 18.06 -8.96
N GLU A 154 21.02 17.36 -9.95
CA GLU A 154 20.27 17.99 -11.05
C GLU A 154 19.10 18.85 -10.55
N ARG A 155 18.39 18.38 -9.52
CA ARG A 155 17.23 19.08 -8.96
C ARG A 155 17.62 20.25 -8.07
N THR A 156 18.66 20.14 -7.25
CA THR A 156 19.18 21.27 -6.47
C THR A 156 19.66 22.41 -7.37
N ARG A 157 20.15 22.09 -8.58
CA ARG A 157 20.54 23.08 -9.59
C ARG A 157 19.36 23.73 -10.33
N SER A 158 18.23 23.03 -10.47
CA SER A 158 17.11 23.46 -11.33
C SER A 158 15.92 24.09 -10.60
N ASN A 159 15.75 23.91 -9.28
CA ASN A 159 14.69 24.58 -8.51
C ASN A 159 14.98 24.64 -7.01
N ARG A 160 14.93 25.82 -6.39
CA ARG A 160 15.18 26.01 -4.94
C ARG A 160 14.03 25.57 -4.01
N ASN A 161 12.85 25.23 -4.54
CA ASN A 161 11.62 24.99 -3.73
C ASN A 161 10.89 23.66 -4.06
N VAL A 162 11.61 22.58 -4.37
CA VAL A 162 10.99 21.24 -4.58
C VAL A 162 10.81 20.57 -3.21
N SER A 163 9.60 20.08 -2.90
CA SER A 163 9.36 19.36 -1.65
C SER A 163 10.13 18.04 -1.59
N GLU A 164 10.57 17.65 -0.40
CA GLU A 164 11.29 16.39 -0.18
C GLU A 164 10.46 15.16 -0.62
N GLU A 165 9.14 15.22 -0.44
CA GLU A 165 8.19 14.21 -0.94
C GLU A 165 8.28 14.06 -2.48
N THR A 166 8.39 15.17 -3.21
CA THR A 166 8.54 15.16 -4.67
C THR A 166 9.89 14.57 -5.10
N ILE A 167 10.93 14.76 -4.29
CA ILE A 167 12.25 14.15 -4.51
C ILE A 167 12.18 12.64 -4.26
N ALA A 168 11.63 12.22 -3.13
CA ALA A 168 11.45 10.80 -2.78
C ALA A 168 10.61 10.06 -3.83
N ASN A 169 9.44 10.59 -4.19
CA ASN A 169 8.57 9.98 -5.20
C ASN A 169 9.26 9.85 -6.57
N SER A 170 10.07 10.84 -6.96
CA SER A 170 10.83 10.79 -8.22
C SER A 170 11.96 9.77 -8.22
N PHE A 171 12.52 9.48 -7.03
CA PHE A 171 13.52 8.45 -6.86
C PHE A 171 12.90 7.05 -6.99
N PHE A 172 11.74 6.82 -6.37
CA PHE A 172 11.01 5.55 -6.45
C PHE A 172 10.35 5.30 -7.82
N SER A 173 10.15 6.34 -8.63
CA SER A 173 9.66 6.17 -10.00
C SER A 173 10.74 5.68 -10.99
N GLN A 174 12.03 5.66 -10.60
CA GLN A 174 13.11 5.25 -11.49
C GLN A 174 13.18 3.73 -11.66
N PRO A 175 13.51 3.22 -12.87
CA PRO A 175 13.71 1.79 -13.11
C PRO A 175 14.73 1.15 -12.17
N SER A 176 15.89 1.79 -11.94
CA SER A 176 16.96 1.28 -11.07
C SER A 176 16.51 1.07 -9.62
N THR A 177 15.70 2.00 -9.09
CA THR A 177 15.14 1.89 -7.74
C THR A 177 14.07 0.81 -7.66
N ARG A 178 13.23 0.68 -8.70
CA ARG A 178 12.22 -0.39 -8.78
C ARG A 178 12.88 -1.76 -8.86
N ASP A 179 13.92 -1.90 -9.67
CA ASP A 179 14.70 -3.14 -9.77
C ASP A 179 15.36 -3.48 -8.43
N LEU A 180 15.92 -2.48 -7.73
CA LEU A 180 16.46 -2.68 -6.39
C LEU A 180 15.36 -3.09 -5.39
N ALA A 181 14.19 -2.45 -5.42
CA ALA A 181 13.07 -2.81 -4.56
C ALA A 181 12.57 -4.24 -4.82
N LEU A 182 12.55 -4.70 -6.07
CA LEU A 182 12.30 -6.11 -6.41
C LEU A 182 13.41 -7.02 -5.90
N ALA A 183 14.68 -6.62 -6.02
CA ALA A 183 15.80 -7.41 -5.53
C ALA A 183 15.79 -7.58 -4.01
N LEU A 184 15.27 -6.62 -3.25
CA LEU A 184 15.09 -6.78 -1.80
C LEU A 184 13.96 -7.73 -1.43
N GLN A 185 12.92 -7.79 -2.26
CA GLN A 185 11.84 -8.76 -2.12
C GLN A 185 12.27 -10.18 -2.53
N PHE A 186 13.10 -10.27 -3.58
CA PHE A 186 13.60 -11.50 -4.18
C PHE A 186 15.10 -11.36 -4.48
N PRO A 187 15.98 -11.68 -3.52
CA PRO A 187 17.44 -11.48 -3.64
C PRO A 187 18.14 -12.18 -4.81
N ALA A 188 17.50 -13.19 -5.41
CA ALA A 188 18.01 -13.86 -6.61
C ALA A 188 17.70 -13.12 -7.93
N TYR A 189 16.80 -12.12 -7.91
CA TYR A 189 16.41 -11.32 -9.07
C TYR A 189 17.60 -10.75 -9.87
N PRO A 190 18.65 -10.17 -9.25
CA PRO A 190 19.79 -9.64 -9.99
C PRO A 190 20.50 -10.70 -10.85
N ALA A 191 20.70 -11.91 -10.28
CA ALA A 191 21.32 -13.02 -11.00
C ALA A 191 20.42 -13.55 -12.12
N ALA A 192 19.09 -13.55 -11.89
CA ALA A 192 18.12 -13.91 -12.90
C ALA A 192 18.11 -12.91 -14.08
N MET A 193 18.24 -11.61 -13.82
CA MET A 193 18.36 -10.58 -14.86
C MET A 193 19.59 -10.79 -15.73
N ASN A 194 20.75 -11.07 -15.13
CA ASN A 194 21.98 -11.33 -15.88
C ASN A 194 21.84 -12.56 -16.77
N ALA A 195 21.33 -13.67 -16.23
CA ALA A 195 21.10 -14.89 -16.99
C ALA A 195 20.08 -14.72 -18.12
N ALA A 196 19.03 -13.92 -17.90
CA ALA A 196 18.07 -13.56 -18.94
C ALA A 196 18.74 -12.76 -20.06
N SER A 197 19.54 -11.76 -19.70
CA SER A 197 20.24 -10.90 -20.67
C SER A 197 21.23 -11.69 -21.52
N GLU A 198 21.93 -12.67 -20.95
CA GLU A 198 22.82 -13.59 -21.69
C GLU A 198 22.08 -14.41 -22.75
N GLN A 199 20.78 -14.66 -22.54
CA GLN A 199 19.92 -15.35 -23.49
C GLN A 199 19.16 -14.40 -24.44
N GLY A 200 19.52 -13.11 -24.46
CA GLY A 200 18.85 -12.10 -25.27
C GLY A 200 17.43 -11.76 -24.79
N TYR A 201 17.12 -12.05 -23.52
CA TYR A 201 15.82 -11.81 -22.92
C TYR A 201 15.89 -10.70 -21.86
N ALA A 202 14.89 -9.82 -21.85
CA ALA A 202 14.73 -8.82 -20.79
C ALA A 202 13.57 -9.21 -19.89
N ILE A 203 13.81 -9.33 -18.58
CA ILE A 203 12.75 -9.61 -17.61
C ILE A 203 11.82 -8.39 -17.55
N GLN A 204 10.59 -8.61 -17.99
CA GLN A 204 9.55 -7.60 -18.10
C GLN A 204 8.81 -7.47 -16.75
N THR A 205 9.01 -6.36 -16.04
CA THR A 205 8.51 -6.15 -14.65
C THR A 205 7.39 -5.14 -14.53
N THR A 206 6.96 -4.51 -15.63
CA THR A 206 5.84 -3.53 -15.62
C THR A 206 4.50 -4.21 -15.89
N VAL A 207 3.40 -3.65 -15.38
CA VAL A 207 2.04 -4.22 -15.59
C VAL A 207 1.74 -4.36 -17.08
N GLU A 208 2.02 -3.32 -17.86
CA GLU A 208 1.77 -3.28 -19.30
C GLU A 208 2.50 -4.40 -20.04
N SER A 209 3.67 -4.81 -19.54
CA SER A 209 4.53 -5.80 -20.16
C SER A 209 4.11 -7.26 -19.90
N PHE A 210 3.22 -7.49 -18.92
CA PHE A 210 2.72 -8.82 -18.58
C PHE A 210 1.19 -8.94 -18.50
N LYS A 211 0.41 -7.86 -18.64
CA LYS A 211 -1.07 -7.90 -18.58
C LYS A 211 -1.69 -8.95 -19.52
N ASP A 212 -1.16 -9.07 -20.75
CA ASP A 212 -1.65 -10.02 -21.75
C ASP A 212 -1.19 -11.46 -21.46
N LYS A 213 -0.10 -11.60 -20.67
CA LYS A 213 0.50 -12.88 -20.26
C LYS A 213 -0.10 -13.45 -18.98
N LEU A 214 -0.76 -12.61 -18.18
CA LEU A 214 -1.56 -13.05 -17.03
C LEU A 214 -2.88 -13.72 -17.43
N ALA A 215 -3.13 -13.82 -18.75
CA ALA A 215 -4.17 -14.58 -19.42
C ALA A 215 -5.41 -14.80 -18.54
N LYS A 216 -6.41 -13.91 -18.70
CA LYS A 216 -7.79 -14.00 -18.18
C LYS A 216 -8.21 -15.44 -17.94
N VAL A 217 -7.93 -15.96 -16.74
CA VAL A 217 -8.39 -17.28 -16.37
C VAL A 217 -9.88 -17.11 -16.11
N LYS A 218 -10.69 -17.33 -17.15
CA LYS A 218 -12.15 -17.44 -17.07
C LYS A 218 -12.55 -18.76 -16.41
N THR A 219 -11.93 -19.12 -15.29
CA THR A 219 -12.44 -20.21 -14.46
C THR A 219 -13.42 -19.60 -13.47
N ALA A 220 -14.49 -20.33 -13.14
CA ALA A 220 -15.49 -19.90 -12.17
C ALA A 220 -14.89 -19.61 -10.78
N GLU A 221 -13.65 -20.06 -10.53
CA GLU A 221 -12.94 -19.85 -9.28
C GLU A 221 -11.47 -19.49 -9.55
N PRO A 222 -10.93 -18.42 -8.92
CA PRO A 222 -9.67 -17.81 -9.31
C PRO A 222 -8.45 -18.49 -8.66
N ARG A 223 -8.45 -19.84 -8.70
CA ARG A 223 -7.70 -20.71 -7.77
C ARG A 223 -6.28 -21.08 -8.21
N ARG A 224 -5.93 -21.03 -9.51
CA ARG A 224 -4.59 -21.36 -10.03
C ARG A 224 -4.24 -20.62 -11.33
N TYR A 225 -2.97 -20.22 -11.52
CA TYR A 225 -2.41 -20.01 -12.87
C TYR A 225 -2.31 -21.38 -13.56
N GLY A 226 -3.45 -22.00 -13.90
CA GLY A 226 -3.40 -23.26 -14.65
C GLY A 226 -2.64 -23.03 -15.96
N CYS A 227 -1.54 -23.74 -16.21
CA CYS A 227 -0.76 -23.84 -17.46
C CYS A 227 -0.55 -22.57 -18.34
N SER A 228 -0.82 -21.36 -17.84
CA SER A 228 -1.07 -20.18 -18.67
C SER A 228 0.06 -19.17 -18.70
N LEU A 229 1.05 -19.29 -17.80
CA LEU A 229 2.22 -18.44 -17.85
C LEU A 229 3.13 -18.88 -19.02
N PRO A 230 3.60 -17.94 -19.86
CA PRO A 230 4.55 -18.27 -20.92
C PRO A 230 5.79 -18.99 -20.37
N PRO A 231 6.35 -20.00 -21.07
CA PRO A 231 7.52 -20.76 -20.59
C PRO A 231 8.70 -19.89 -20.17
N GLN A 232 8.96 -18.78 -20.88
CA GLN A 232 10.02 -17.84 -20.55
C GLN A 232 9.77 -17.12 -19.21
N MET A 233 8.51 -16.80 -18.91
CA MET A 233 8.12 -16.18 -17.65
C MET A 233 8.25 -17.18 -16.50
N LYS A 234 7.83 -18.43 -16.71
CA LYS A 234 8.02 -19.53 -15.76
C LYS A 234 9.51 -19.70 -15.42
N TRP A 235 10.36 -19.78 -16.46
CA TRP A 235 11.81 -19.87 -16.32
C TRP A 235 12.42 -18.70 -15.51
N CYS A 236 11.93 -17.47 -15.71
CA CYS A 236 12.37 -16.32 -14.93
C CYS A 236 11.94 -16.44 -13.47
N LEU A 237 10.68 -16.78 -13.22
CA LEU A 237 10.12 -16.92 -11.87
C LEU A 237 10.85 -18.00 -11.07
N ASP A 238 11.16 -19.15 -11.66
CA ASP A 238 11.91 -20.24 -11.01
C ASP A 238 13.35 -19.84 -10.60
N ARG A 239 13.92 -18.84 -11.27
CA ARG A 239 15.24 -18.26 -10.93
C ARG A 239 15.14 -17.12 -9.91
N ILE A 240 14.05 -16.37 -9.92
CA ILE A 240 13.80 -15.27 -8.97
C ILE A 240 13.39 -15.82 -7.61
N LEU A 241 12.54 -16.85 -7.58
CA LEU A 241 11.95 -17.46 -6.39
C LEU A 241 12.86 -18.54 -5.78
N LYS A 242 14.17 -18.26 -5.72
CA LYS A 242 15.09 -19.07 -4.94
C LYS A 242 14.90 -18.78 -3.46
N GLN A 243 15.06 -19.82 -2.64
CA GLN A 243 14.88 -19.75 -1.19
C GLN A 243 15.71 -18.61 -0.59
N CYS A 244 15.03 -17.71 0.12
CA CYS A 244 15.61 -16.54 0.78
C CYS A 244 14.93 -16.34 2.14
N SER A 245 15.52 -15.54 3.03
CA SER A 245 14.95 -15.32 4.37
C SER A 245 13.49 -14.89 4.34
N ARG A 246 13.10 -14.06 3.36
CA ARG A 246 11.74 -13.55 3.28
C ARG A 246 10.71 -14.61 2.87
N LEU A 247 11.08 -15.50 1.95
CA LEU A 247 10.24 -16.65 1.57
C LEU A 247 10.14 -17.66 2.72
N ARG A 248 11.24 -17.91 3.46
CA ARG A 248 11.20 -18.77 4.65
C ARG A 248 10.28 -18.22 5.74
N GLU A 249 10.29 -16.91 5.98
CA GLU A 249 9.34 -16.29 6.91
C GLU A 249 7.90 -16.28 6.36
N LEU A 250 7.72 -16.21 5.04
CA LEU A 250 6.41 -16.34 4.41
C LEU A 250 5.84 -17.75 4.63
N ASP A 251 6.65 -18.79 4.46
CA ASP A 251 6.25 -20.19 4.72
C ASP A 251 5.81 -20.37 6.18
N LYS A 252 6.57 -19.80 7.14
CA LYS A 252 6.22 -19.80 8.57
C LYS A 252 4.91 -19.07 8.84
N ALA A 253 4.72 -17.90 8.22
CA ALA A 253 3.49 -17.13 8.34
C ALA A 253 2.29 -17.92 7.79
N ALA A 254 2.40 -18.50 6.59
CA ALA A 254 1.35 -19.31 5.99
C ALA A 254 0.98 -20.51 6.88
N MET A 255 1.97 -21.20 7.46
CA MET A 255 1.72 -22.30 8.39
C MET A 255 1.06 -21.85 9.71
N ALA A 256 1.41 -20.65 10.22
CA ALA A 256 0.74 -20.08 11.38
C ALA A 256 -0.74 -19.79 11.10
N VAL A 257 -1.05 -19.23 9.93
CA VAL A 257 -2.43 -18.99 9.46
C VAL A 257 -3.20 -20.30 9.33
N TYR A 258 -2.57 -21.33 8.76
CA TYR A 258 -3.18 -22.65 8.60
C TYR A 258 -3.53 -23.29 9.94
N SER A 259 -2.68 -23.07 10.95
CA SER A 259 -2.84 -23.63 12.30
C SER A 259 -3.70 -22.76 13.21
N ASP A 260 -4.21 -21.62 12.72
CA ASP A 260 -5.02 -20.70 13.51
C ASP A 260 -6.44 -21.21 13.65
N THR A 261 -6.79 -21.62 14.87
CA THR A 261 -8.09 -22.19 15.22
C THR A 261 -9.01 -21.24 15.97
N GLU A 262 -8.71 -19.92 16.01
CA GLU A 262 -9.60 -18.93 16.64
C GLU A 262 -11.02 -19.05 16.05
N ALA A 263 -12.01 -19.29 16.90
CA ALA A 263 -13.37 -19.56 16.43
C ALA A 263 -14.08 -18.25 16.09
N TYR A 264 -14.74 -18.21 14.93
CA TYR A 264 -15.63 -17.11 14.59
C TYR A 264 -16.89 -17.12 15.47
N PRO A 265 -17.42 -15.94 15.86
CA PRO A 265 -18.65 -15.85 16.65
C PRO A 265 -19.82 -16.56 15.97
N VAL A 266 -20.66 -17.22 16.77
CA VAL A 266 -21.86 -17.94 16.27
C VAL A 266 -22.85 -16.99 15.58
N SER A 267 -22.80 -15.70 15.92
CA SER A 267 -23.61 -14.65 15.30
C SER A 267 -23.23 -14.29 13.86
N ASP A 268 -22.08 -14.75 13.34
CA ASP A 268 -21.66 -14.40 11.98
C ASP A 268 -22.29 -15.31 10.92
N GLN A 269 -23.08 -14.74 10.00
CA GLN A 269 -23.80 -15.52 8.98
C GLN A 269 -22.89 -16.30 8.02
N ARG A 270 -21.63 -15.88 7.81
CA ARG A 270 -20.72 -16.47 6.82
C ARG A 270 -19.78 -17.50 7.41
N SER A 271 -19.40 -17.32 8.67
CA SER A 271 -18.36 -18.09 9.35
C SER A 271 -18.78 -18.61 10.73
N SER A 272 -20.08 -18.59 11.06
CA SER A 272 -20.63 -19.07 12.35
C SER A 272 -19.98 -20.38 12.81
N GLY A 273 -19.27 -20.30 13.94
CA GLY A 273 -18.63 -21.46 14.58
C GLY A 273 -17.46 -22.07 13.82
N PHE A 274 -16.96 -21.43 12.75
CA PHE A 274 -15.78 -21.90 12.03
C PHE A 274 -14.52 -21.71 12.88
N SER A 275 -13.81 -22.81 13.13
CA SER A 275 -12.55 -22.85 13.87
C SER A 275 -11.40 -23.47 13.06
N GLY A 276 -11.56 -23.56 11.74
CA GLY A 276 -10.54 -24.12 10.83
C GLY A 276 -9.52 -23.07 10.36
N PRO A 277 -8.67 -23.43 9.38
CA PRO A 277 -7.61 -22.57 8.84
C PRO A 277 -8.11 -21.18 8.43
N LYS A 278 -7.35 -20.15 8.79
CA LYS A 278 -7.71 -18.74 8.47
C LYS A 278 -7.24 -18.34 7.08
N ASN A 279 -7.63 -17.11 6.71
CA ASN A 279 -7.29 -16.50 5.43
C ASN A 279 -6.17 -15.47 5.60
N MET A 280 -5.31 -15.38 4.59
CA MET A 280 -4.17 -14.47 4.56
C MET A 280 -4.25 -13.50 3.38
N LEU A 281 -3.96 -12.24 3.65
CA LEU A 281 -3.69 -11.20 2.66
C LEU A 281 -2.17 -10.99 2.56
N ILE A 282 -1.61 -11.07 1.37
CA ILE A 282 -0.21 -10.70 1.11
C ILE A 282 -0.20 -9.42 0.30
N LEU A 283 0.47 -8.40 0.82
CA LEU A 283 0.65 -7.13 0.14
C LEU A 283 2.13 -6.92 -0.21
N THR A 284 2.37 -6.45 -1.42
CA THR A 284 3.69 -6.03 -1.87
C THR A 284 3.65 -4.67 -2.57
N GLU A 285 4.81 -4.09 -2.85
CA GLU A 285 4.91 -2.80 -3.51
C GLU A 285 4.62 -2.88 -5.01
N LEU A 286 5.11 -3.92 -5.68
CA LEU A 286 5.19 -3.96 -7.14
C LEU A 286 4.29 -5.06 -7.71
N PRO A 287 3.53 -4.79 -8.80
CA PRO A 287 2.68 -5.77 -9.44
C PRO A 287 3.39 -7.06 -9.85
N PHE A 288 4.62 -6.98 -10.37
CA PHE A 288 5.43 -8.16 -10.66
C PHE A 288 5.69 -9.01 -9.41
N GLY A 289 5.95 -8.37 -8.27
CA GLY A 289 6.12 -9.07 -6.99
C GLY A 289 4.85 -9.80 -6.56
N ALA A 290 3.67 -9.22 -6.81
CA ALA A 290 2.39 -9.88 -6.50
C ALA A 290 2.20 -11.13 -7.37
N THR A 291 2.53 -11.03 -8.66
CA THR A 291 2.54 -12.18 -9.58
C THR A 291 3.50 -13.28 -9.11
N ALA A 292 4.73 -12.91 -8.73
CA ALA A 292 5.74 -13.85 -8.26
C ALA A 292 5.31 -14.55 -6.96
N LEU A 293 4.71 -13.83 -6.01
CA LEU A 293 4.20 -14.41 -4.76
C LEU A 293 3.03 -15.35 -5.01
N LYS A 294 2.08 -14.99 -5.89
CA LYS A 294 1.00 -15.90 -6.26
C LYS A 294 1.56 -17.18 -6.89
N TYR A 295 2.51 -17.06 -7.82
CA TYR A 295 3.19 -18.21 -8.41
C TYR A 295 3.89 -19.08 -7.36
N TYR A 296 4.58 -18.45 -6.40
CA TYR A 296 5.24 -19.16 -5.30
C TYR A 296 4.24 -19.97 -4.46
N VAL A 297 3.08 -19.41 -4.12
CA VAL A 297 2.04 -20.16 -3.38
C VAL A 297 1.54 -21.36 -4.18
N GLU A 298 1.37 -21.21 -5.50
CA GLU A 298 0.78 -22.27 -6.32
C GLU A 298 1.75 -23.40 -6.68
N GLU A 299 3.02 -23.07 -6.87
CA GLU A 299 4.02 -24.03 -7.39
C GLU A 299 5.00 -24.51 -6.31
N CYS A 300 5.14 -23.77 -5.19
CA CYS A 300 6.12 -24.09 -4.15
C CYS A 300 5.49 -24.47 -2.80
N MET A 301 4.25 -24.05 -2.51
CA MET A 301 3.57 -24.43 -1.27
C MET A 301 2.67 -25.67 -1.46
N ASP A 302 2.33 -26.34 -0.36
CA ASP A 302 1.49 -27.53 -0.36
C ASP A 302 0.06 -27.21 -0.87
N PRO A 303 -0.35 -27.73 -2.04
CA PRO A 303 -1.64 -27.43 -2.65
C PRO A 303 -2.84 -27.98 -1.87
N THR A 304 -2.61 -28.89 -0.92
CA THR A 304 -3.66 -29.43 -0.04
C THR A 304 -3.94 -28.49 1.14
N LYS A 305 -2.99 -27.62 1.49
CA LYS A 305 -3.08 -26.67 2.61
C LYS A 305 -3.30 -25.25 2.17
N PHE A 306 -2.80 -24.88 0.98
CA PHE A 306 -2.78 -23.50 0.52
C PHE A 306 -3.38 -23.40 -0.87
N GLN A 307 -4.30 -22.44 -1.02
CA GLN A 307 -4.80 -21.99 -2.32
C GLN A 307 -4.60 -20.49 -2.42
N SER A 308 -4.42 -19.97 -3.63
CA SER A 308 -4.23 -18.54 -3.80
C SER A 308 -5.11 -17.92 -4.88
N THR A 309 -5.25 -16.61 -4.76
CA THR A 309 -5.80 -15.73 -5.77
C THR A 309 -5.05 -14.40 -5.76
N MET A 310 -5.35 -13.52 -6.72
CA MET A 310 -4.75 -12.19 -6.77
C MET A 310 -5.77 -11.15 -7.24
N ILE A 311 -5.63 -9.93 -6.72
CA ILE A 311 -6.31 -8.75 -7.25
C ILE A 311 -5.25 -7.86 -7.91
N ASN A 312 -5.44 -7.52 -9.18
CA ASN A 312 -4.59 -6.61 -9.94
C ASN A 312 -5.40 -5.46 -10.58
N ALA A 313 -4.69 -4.47 -11.14
CA ALA A 313 -5.29 -3.26 -11.69
C ALA A 313 -6.15 -3.50 -12.95
N ASP A 314 -5.88 -4.58 -13.70
CA ASP A 314 -6.57 -4.88 -14.95
C ASP A 314 -7.88 -5.65 -14.76
N MET A 315 -8.16 -6.13 -13.54
CA MET A 315 -9.41 -6.83 -13.21
C MET A 315 -10.60 -5.87 -13.16
N SER A 316 -11.74 -6.31 -13.70
CA SER A 316 -13.03 -5.62 -13.58
C SER A 316 -13.52 -5.57 -12.12
N LYS A 317 -14.49 -4.70 -11.83
CA LYS A 317 -15.08 -4.62 -10.49
C LYS A 317 -15.68 -5.96 -10.05
N GLU A 318 -16.33 -6.65 -10.96
CA GLU A 318 -16.96 -7.97 -10.75
C GLU A 318 -15.91 -9.03 -10.46
N GLU A 319 -14.80 -9.05 -11.21
CA GLU A 319 -13.69 -9.99 -10.99
C GLU A 319 -13.03 -9.76 -9.62
N ARG A 320 -12.81 -8.49 -9.24
CA ARG A 320 -12.26 -8.13 -7.92
C ARG A 320 -13.20 -8.55 -6.79
N GLN A 321 -14.50 -8.30 -6.95
CA GLN A 321 -15.50 -8.72 -5.96
C GLN A 321 -15.56 -10.25 -5.84
N ALA A 322 -15.49 -10.98 -6.94
CA ALA A 322 -15.48 -12.45 -6.92
C ALA A 322 -14.25 -13.02 -6.17
N ALA A 323 -13.07 -12.39 -6.31
CA ALA A 323 -11.88 -12.77 -5.55
C ALA A 323 -12.05 -12.50 -4.04
N ILE A 324 -12.64 -11.37 -3.67
CA ILE A 324 -12.96 -11.02 -2.28
C ILE A 324 -13.99 -11.99 -1.69
N ASP A 325 -15.05 -12.30 -2.43
CA ASP A 325 -16.09 -13.23 -2.02
C ASP A 325 -15.57 -14.67 -1.92
N TRP A 326 -14.62 -15.07 -2.78
CA TRP A 326 -13.95 -16.36 -2.65
C TRP A 326 -13.09 -16.42 -1.38
N LEU A 327 -12.34 -15.36 -1.09
CA LEU A 327 -11.54 -15.26 0.12
C LEU A 327 -12.43 -15.42 1.36
N GLY A 328 -13.53 -14.66 1.45
CA GLY A 328 -14.41 -14.66 2.62
C GLY A 328 -15.39 -15.83 2.77
N ARG A 329 -15.41 -16.78 1.83
CA ARG A 329 -16.25 -17.99 1.93
C ARG A 329 -15.48 -19.09 2.66
N TYR A 330 -15.93 -19.48 3.85
CA TYR A 330 -15.37 -20.61 4.59
C TYR A 330 -16.08 -21.94 4.30
N ARG A 331 -17.15 -21.91 3.50
CA ARG A 331 -17.87 -23.11 3.07
C ARG A 331 -17.66 -23.37 1.59
N GLU A 332 -17.47 -24.64 1.24
CA GLU A 332 -17.52 -25.11 -0.14
C GLU A 332 -18.96 -25.21 -0.63
N SER A 333 -19.14 -25.53 -1.92
CA SER A 333 -20.46 -25.64 -2.56
C SER A 333 -21.34 -26.74 -1.96
N ASP A 334 -20.75 -27.74 -1.33
CA ASP A 334 -21.45 -28.82 -0.62
C ASP A 334 -21.83 -28.45 0.84
N GLY A 335 -21.50 -27.23 1.28
CA GLY A 335 -21.79 -26.71 2.62
C GLY A 335 -20.77 -27.09 3.69
N THR A 336 -19.76 -27.92 3.37
CA THR A 336 -18.68 -28.28 4.29
C THR A 336 -17.72 -27.12 4.48
N PHE A 337 -17.06 -27.08 5.64
CA PHE A 337 -16.05 -26.07 5.92
C PHE A 337 -14.74 -26.38 5.18
N ASN A 338 -14.06 -25.34 4.68
CA ASN A 338 -12.76 -25.51 4.04
C ASN A 338 -11.70 -25.97 5.05
N THR A 339 -10.83 -26.89 4.60
CA THR A 339 -9.72 -27.44 5.39
C THR A 339 -8.37 -26.86 5.00
N TYR A 340 -8.36 -25.76 4.26
CA TYR A 340 -7.17 -25.14 3.67
C TYR A 340 -7.23 -23.61 3.83
N THR A 341 -6.05 -22.99 3.88
CA THR A 341 -5.89 -21.53 3.94
C THR A 341 -6.00 -20.92 2.55
N LYS A 342 -6.77 -19.85 2.43
CA LYS A 342 -6.84 -19.03 1.22
C LYS A 342 -5.90 -17.84 1.34
N ILE A 343 -5.12 -17.60 0.30
CA ILE A 343 -4.12 -16.54 0.24
C ILE A 343 -4.48 -15.59 -0.90
N LEU A 344 -4.83 -14.35 -0.57
CA LEU A 344 -5.03 -13.30 -1.58
C LEU A 344 -3.77 -12.45 -1.68
N VAL A 345 -3.22 -12.32 -2.88
CA VAL A 345 -2.06 -11.47 -3.14
C VAL A 345 -2.49 -10.18 -3.84
N SER A 346 -1.93 -9.04 -3.44
CA SER A 346 -2.15 -7.77 -4.15
C SER A 346 -1.02 -6.77 -3.88
N THR A 347 -1.18 -5.56 -4.40
CA THR A 347 -0.24 -4.45 -4.18
C THR A 347 -0.81 -3.43 -3.20
N TYR A 348 0.08 -2.70 -2.53
CA TYR A 348 -0.31 -1.59 -1.65
C TYR A 348 -1.15 -0.54 -2.36
N GLU A 349 -0.84 -0.24 -3.63
CA GLU A 349 -1.54 0.76 -4.43
C GLU A 349 -2.97 0.37 -4.77
N LEU A 350 -3.20 -0.88 -5.12
CA LEU A 350 -4.54 -1.32 -5.43
C LEU A 350 -5.36 -1.45 -4.16
N CYS A 351 -4.76 -2.03 -3.12
CA CYS A 351 -5.43 -2.17 -1.84
C CYS A 351 -5.72 -0.83 -1.17
N SER A 352 -5.02 0.27 -1.47
CA SER A 352 -5.37 1.59 -0.93
C SER A 352 -6.75 2.10 -1.39
N THR A 353 -7.30 1.63 -2.51
CA THR A 353 -8.52 2.16 -3.16
C THR A 353 -9.87 1.67 -2.62
N GLY A 354 -10.06 1.61 -1.30
CA GLY A 354 -11.40 1.37 -0.73
C GLY A 354 -11.94 -0.08 -0.77
N LEU A 355 -11.06 -1.10 -0.87
CA LEU A 355 -11.46 -2.52 -0.79
C LEU A 355 -11.82 -2.97 0.65
N ASP A 356 -12.95 -2.51 1.21
CA ASP A 356 -13.36 -2.85 2.59
C ASP A 356 -13.69 -4.35 2.78
N GLY A 357 -14.04 -5.05 1.71
CA GLY A 357 -14.35 -6.47 1.75
C GLY A 357 -13.18 -7.38 2.15
N LEU A 358 -11.94 -6.86 2.16
CA LEU A 358 -10.75 -7.63 2.55
C LEU A 358 -10.66 -7.93 4.06
N LYS A 359 -11.56 -7.36 4.89
CA LYS A 359 -11.67 -7.68 6.32
C LYS A 359 -11.96 -9.16 6.63
N VAL A 360 -12.29 -9.95 5.60
CA VAL A 360 -12.44 -11.41 5.69
C VAL A 360 -11.11 -12.15 5.83
N ALA A 361 -9.97 -11.47 5.66
CA ALA A 361 -8.67 -11.99 6.05
C ALA A 361 -8.36 -11.62 7.50
N ASN A 362 -7.72 -12.55 8.22
CA ASN A 362 -7.33 -12.37 9.62
C ASN A 362 -5.83 -12.12 9.74
N TRP A 363 -5.07 -12.55 8.75
CA TRP A 363 -3.64 -12.33 8.69
C TRP A 363 -3.28 -11.48 7.49
N GLU A 364 -2.37 -10.53 7.69
CA GLU A 364 -1.80 -9.69 6.66
C GLU A 364 -0.28 -9.80 6.71
N VAL A 365 0.33 -10.14 5.58
CA VAL A 365 1.78 -10.08 5.39
C VAL A 365 2.10 -8.89 4.49
N GLN A 366 2.75 -7.89 5.08
CA GLN A 366 3.40 -6.81 4.36
C GLN A 366 4.76 -7.30 3.89
N TYR A 367 4.78 -7.93 2.72
CA TYR A 367 5.94 -8.63 2.18
C TYR A 367 7.06 -7.67 1.78
N ALA A 368 6.73 -6.44 1.38
CA ALA A 368 7.72 -5.41 1.03
C ALA A 368 7.62 -4.20 1.96
N ALA A 369 8.72 -3.52 2.23
CA ALA A 369 8.67 -2.26 2.96
C ALA A 369 7.80 -1.24 2.19
N ILE A 370 6.85 -0.61 2.88
CA ILE A 370 5.97 0.40 2.29
C ILE A 370 6.74 1.72 2.20
N ARG A 371 7.17 2.06 0.98
CA ARG A 371 8.04 3.24 0.74
C ARG A 371 7.25 4.51 0.42
N ASN A 372 5.96 4.39 0.09
CA ASN A 372 5.08 5.52 -0.12
C ASN A 372 4.28 5.82 1.17
N HIS A 373 4.51 7.01 1.73
CA HIS A 373 3.97 7.42 3.03
C HIS A 373 2.44 7.54 3.05
N ASN A 374 1.84 8.07 1.97
CA ASN A 374 0.39 8.16 1.82
C ASN A 374 -0.26 6.77 1.79
N LYS A 375 0.46 5.76 1.28
CA LYS A 375 0.00 4.37 1.22
C LYS A 375 0.18 3.60 2.53
N LEU A 376 1.13 3.99 3.39
CA LEU A 376 1.43 3.31 4.67
C LEU A 376 0.20 3.23 5.58
N LYS A 377 -0.49 4.35 5.83
CA LYS A 377 -1.69 4.36 6.70
C LYS A 377 -2.88 3.62 6.08
N GLN A 378 -3.01 3.64 4.76
CA GLN A 378 -4.16 3.03 4.07
C GLN A 378 -4.01 1.53 3.83
N ALA A 379 -2.79 1.07 3.56
CA ALA A 379 -2.52 -0.35 3.36
C ALA A 379 -2.43 -1.10 4.70
N ALA A 380 -1.84 -0.49 5.73
CA ALA A 380 -1.61 -1.17 7.02
C ALA A 380 -2.86 -1.38 7.89
N ALA A 381 -4.01 -0.84 7.47
CA ALA A 381 -5.28 -0.94 8.18
C ALA A 381 -6.35 -1.66 7.34
N ARG A 382 -5.98 -2.66 6.51
CA ARG A 382 -6.95 -3.36 5.67
C ARG A 382 -7.72 -4.44 6.42
N ILE A 383 -7.02 -5.24 7.22
CA ILE A 383 -7.66 -6.27 8.05
C ILE A 383 -8.01 -5.76 9.46
N ASP A 384 -7.32 -4.73 9.95
CA ASP A 384 -7.57 -4.13 11.26
C ASP A 384 -8.66 -3.03 11.19
N ARG A 385 -9.88 -3.43 10.84
CA ARG A 385 -11.03 -2.53 10.61
C ARG A 385 -12.20 -2.82 11.54
N LEU A 386 -13.07 -1.83 11.68
CA LEU A 386 -14.36 -2.02 12.35
C LEU A 386 -15.19 -3.10 11.64
N GLY A 387 -15.78 -4.00 12.42
CA GLY A 387 -16.51 -5.17 11.93
C GLY A 387 -15.65 -6.42 11.74
N GLN A 388 -14.34 -6.34 11.99
CA GLN A 388 -13.50 -7.53 12.12
C GLN A 388 -13.93 -8.34 13.35
N GLN A 389 -14.18 -9.64 13.15
CA GLN A 389 -14.81 -10.50 14.16
C GLN A 389 -13.83 -11.21 15.09
N ILE A 390 -12.60 -11.45 14.60
CA ILE A 390 -11.55 -12.16 15.32
C ILE A 390 -10.23 -11.40 15.18
N THR A 391 -9.25 -11.73 16.00
CA THR A 391 -8.02 -10.94 16.15
C THR A 391 -7.28 -10.77 14.82
N PRO A 392 -7.06 -9.54 14.31
CA PRO A 392 -6.24 -9.34 13.12
C PRO A 392 -4.75 -9.42 13.46
N HIS A 393 -3.98 -10.12 12.64
CA HIS A 393 -2.53 -10.32 12.77
C HIS A 393 -1.79 -9.69 11.58
N VAL A 394 -0.97 -8.67 11.82
CA VAL A 394 -0.21 -7.97 10.77
C VAL A 394 1.29 -8.22 10.95
N LEU A 395 1.89 -8.90 9.98
CA LEU A 395 3.32 -9.20 9.92
C LEU A 395 4.01 -8.28 8.92
N ARG A 396 5.07 -7.59 9.34
CA ARG A 396 5.84 -6.66 8.50
C ARG A 396 7.23 -7.20 8.24
N PHE A 397 7.48 -7.63 7.00
CA PHE A 397 8.75 -8.23 6.62
C PHE A 397 9.76 -7.15 6.24
N GLN A 398 10.95 -7.21 6.83
CA GLN A 398 11.95 -6.16 6.69
C GLN A 398 13.37 -6.71 6.56
N SER A 399 14.09 -6.29 5.53
CA SER A 399 15.52 -6.55 5.42
C SER A 399 16.30 -5.58 6.30
N THR A 400 16.45 -5.92 7.58
CA THR A 400 17.09 -5.05 8.60
C THR A 400 18.54 -4.68 8.28
N ASN A 401 19.22 -5.50 7.48
CA ASN A 401 20.59 -5.28 7.04
C ASN A 401 20.71 -4.45 5.74
N HIS A 402 19.60 -3.93 5.20
CA HIS A 402 19.62 -3.10 4.00
C HIS A 402 18.96 -1.73 4.24
N PRO A 403 19.65 -0.61 3.93
CA PRO A 403 19.17 0.73 4.25
C PRO A 403 17.80 1.05 3.63
N LEU A 404 17.58 0.66 2.37
CA LEU A 404 16.31 0.88 1.66
C LEU A 404 15.09 0.25 2.35
N ASP A 405 15.27 -0.78 3.17
CA ASP A 405 14.19 -1.41 3.95
C ASP A 405 14.17 -0.95 5.41
N ALA A 406 15.33 -0.66 6.00
CA ALA A 406 15.46 -0.20 7.39
C ALA A 406 14.82 1.18 7.64
N LEU A 407 14.75 2.04 6.62
CA LEU A 407 14.30 3.44 6.76
C LEU A 407 12.77 3.62 6.90
N VAL A 408 12.00 2.53 6.74
CA VAL A 408 10.54 2.53 6.88
C VAL A 408 10.10 2.41 8.36
N VAL A 409 11.02 2.24 9.32
CA VAL A 409 10.69 1.92 10.73
C VAL A 409 10.48 3.13 11.66
N GLY A 410 10.93 4.35 11.33
CA GLY A 410 10.74 5.50 12.23
C GLY A 410 9.36 6.14 12.11
N ASP A 411 8.81 6.60 13.23
CA ASP A 411 7.55 7.34 13.33
C ASP A 411 7.40 8.50 12.32
N LEU A 412 6.13 8.82 12.07
CA LEU A 412 5.61 9.87 11.17
C LEU A 412 6.25 11.26 11.32
N ASP A 413 6.92 11.55 12.44
CA ASP A 413 7.39 12.90 12.79
C ASP A 413 8.89 13.17 12.51
N GLU A 414 9.71 12.17 12.14
CA GLU A 414 11.16 12.38 11.95
C GLU A 414 11.63 12.48 10.48
N ASN A 415 10.74 12.84 9.55
CA ASN A 415 11.01 12.78 8.10
C ASN A 415 12.13 13.73 7.61
N ASN A 416 12.34 14.90 8.22
CA ASN A 416 13.45 15.81 7.84
C ASN A 416 14.85 15.19 8.06
N LYS A 417 14.99 14.26 9.02
CA LYS A 417 16.27 13.57 9.27
C LYS A 417 16.47 12.38 8.33
N LYS A 418 15.39 11.79 7.82
CA LYS A 418 15.41 10.51 7.10
C LYS A 418 15.71 10.59 5.61
N TYR A 419 15.63 11.73 4.93
CA TYR A 419 15.98 11.82 3.50
C TYR A 419 17.01 12.90 3.18
N GLY A 420 17.35 13.76 4.15
CA GLY A 420 18.42 14.76 4.03
C GLY A 420 19.84 14.17 4.03
N SER A 421 20.85 15.04 4.09
CA SER A 421 22.28 14.69 4.07
C SER A 421 22.76 13.78 5.21
N LYS A 422 21.93 13.59 6.26
CA LYS A 422 22.15 12.66 7.39
C LYS A 422 21.17 11.46 7.40
N GLY A 423 20.34 11.30 6.36
CA GLY A 423 19.26 10.30 6.27
C GLY A 423 19.52 9.17 5.27
N PHE A 424 18.49 8.76 4.53
CA PHE A 424 18.43 7.67 3.56
C PHE A 424 19.50 7.76 2.49
N LEU A 425 19.67 8.95 1.92
CA LEU A 425 20.72 9.19 0.94
C LEU A 425 22.09 9.00 1.59
N SER A 426 22.28 9.45 2.83
CA SER A 426 23.51 9.26 3.64
C SER A 426 23.77 7.78 3.97
N GLN A 427 22.75 7.05 4.41
CA GLN A 427 22.85 5.65 4.79
C GLN A 427 23.13 4.76 3.57
N ILE A 428 22.46 5.00 2.44
CA ILE A 428 22.80 4.34 1.19
C ILE A 428 24.21 4.77 0.73
N THR A 429 24.60 6.03 0.92
CA THR A 429 25.96 6.45 0.54
C THR A 429 27.06 5.81 1.37
N ASN A 430 26.81 5.52 2.64
CA ASN A 430 27.80 4.97 3.57
C ASN A 430 27.63 3.46 3.81
N TRP A 431 26.77 2.79 3.03
CA TRP A 431 26.50 1.38 3.21
C TRP A 431 27.61 0.52 2.62
N GLU A 432 28.18 -0.33 3.47
CA GLU A 432 29.18 -1.34 3.15
C GLU A 432 28.68 -2.71 3.64
N TYR A 433 28.92 -3.76 2.84
CA TYR A 433 28.68 -5.15 3.21
C TYR A 433 29.93 -5.79 3.78
#